data_AF-A0A382B5Y8-F1
#
_entry.id   AF-A0A382B5Y8-F1
#
_cell.length_a   1.000
_cell.length_b   1.000
_cell.length_c   1.000
_cell.angle_alpha   90.00
_cell.angle_beta   90.00
_cell.angle_gamma   90.00
#
_symmetry.space_group_name_H-M   'P 1'
#
loop_
_entity.id
_entity.type
_entity.pdbx_description
1 polymer ?
#
loop_
_entity_poly.entity_id
_entity_poly.type
_entity_poly.pdbx_seq_one_letter_code
_entity_poly.pdbx_strand_id
1 'polypeptide(L)'
;MLIKKKFIISFGLIACILMPKIDLISIPGFHQGIRYDDLFLLSGLIYILLQRKIFLHVFPGRNIYFVFYGIIFAYGIFSFYEFGFIPIILAARWLEYSIFYILLFYSSLNLRHIRKFIIIYIIINSIAVILQYFGIVGGIYSHGYIEKVSRVAGLTGGSWELSGVLSLFTVSLIYDKHLKYNKKIIMIIITTFLIYLSGTRTGMVA
;
A
#
# COMPACT_ATOMS: atom_id res chain seq x y z
N MET A 1 21.36 -22.21 12.23
CA MET A 1 20.44 -21.17 12.74
C MET A 1 19.29 -21.00 11.74
N LEU A 2 18.18 -21.73 11.91
CA LEU A 2 17.05 -21.68 10.99
C LEU A 2 16.23 -20.41 11.25
N ILE A 3 16.53 -19.34 10.52
CA ILE A 3 15.61 -18.20 10.45
C ILE A 3 14.27 -18.77 9.97
N LYS A 4 13.25 -18.73 10.83
CA LYS A 4 11.92 -19.25 10.48
C LYS A 4 11.40 -18.47 9.27
N LYS A 5 10.99 -19.13 8.19
CA LYS A 5 10.56 -18.50 6.91
C LYS A 5 9.55 -17.34 7.10
N LYS A 6 8.67 -17.44 8.11
CA LYS A 6 7.71 -16.38 8.47
C LYS A 6 8.36 -15.09 9.02
N PHE A 7 9.52 -15.21 9.65
CA PHE A 7 10.34 -14.08 10.10
C PHE A 7 10.90 -13.30 8.92
N ILE A 8 11.38 -13.98 7.87
CA ILE A 8 11.87 -13.35 6.63
C ILE A 8 10.75 -12.53 5.97
N ILE A 9 9.54 -13.10 5.88
CA ILE A 9 8.37 -12.38 5.35
C ILE A 9 8.07 -11.15 6.21
N SER A 10 8.06 -11.29 7.54
CA SER A 10 7.77 -10.19 8.46
C SER A 10 8.80 -9.05 8.34
N PHE A 11 10.08 -9.40 8.26
CA PHE A 11 11.18 -8.45 8.11
C PHE A 11 11.14 -7.75 6.75
N GLY A 12 10.94 -8.50 5.67
CA GLY A 12 10.89 -7.93 4.32
C GLY A 12 9.68 -7.02 4.10
N LEU A 13 8.52 -7.29 4.73
CA LEU A 13 7.37 -6.38 4.68
C LEU A 13 7.63 -5.06 5.43
N ILE A 14 8.29 -5.13 6.59
CA ILE A 14 8.71 -3.92 7.32
C ILE A 14 9.71 -3.13 6.47
N ALA A 15 10.65 -3.80 5.80
CA ALA A 15 11.59 -3.18 4.89
C ALA A 15 10.89 -2.50 3.71
N CYS A 16 9.92 -3.16 3.04
CA CYS A 16 9.16 -2.57 1.93
C CYS A 16 8.38 -1.30 2.32
N ILE A 17 7.99 -1.18 3.59
CA ILE A 17 7.28 0.00 4.10
C ILE A 17 8.23 1.14 4.48
N LEU A 18 9.39 0.82 5.05
CA LEU A 18 10.27 1.82 5.68
C LEU A 18 11.45 2.24 4.80
N MET A 19 11.89 1.39 3.87
CA MET A 19 13.03 1.72 3.04
C MET A 19 12.64 2.71 1.93
N PRO A 20 13.56 3.60 1.54
CA PRO A 20 13.33 4.50 0.41
C PRO A 20 13.05 3.67 -0.84
N LYS A 21 12.10 4.13 -1.65
CA LYS A 21 11.65 3.39 -2.83
C LYS A 21 12.57 3.67 -4.01
N ILE A 22 13.64 2.89 -4.08
CA ILE A 22 14.69 3.00 -5.08
C ILE A 22 14.32 2.13 -6.29
N ASP A 23 14.30 2.74 -7.46
CA ASP A 23 14.15 2.05 -8.73
C ASP A 23 15.43 1.25 -9.05
N LEU A 24 15.29 -0.06 -9.26
CA LEU A 24 16.38 -0.94 -9.70
C LEU A 24 16.57 -0.90 -11.22
N ILE A 25 15.46 -0.81 -11.96
CA ILE A 25 15.44 -0.75 -13.42
C ILE A 25 14.51 0.40 -13.82
N SER A 26 15.05 1.46 -14.41
CA SER A 26 14.25 2.56 -14.94
C SER A 26 13.51 2.13 -16.21
N ILE A 27 12.25 2.55 -16.34
CA ILE A 27 11.44 2.31 -17.54
C ILE A 27 11.37 3.62 -18.33
N PRO A 28 11.86 3.67 -19.58
CA PRO A 28 11.82 4.87 -20.39
C PRO A 28 10.39 5.41 -20.54
N GLY A 29 10.21 6.71 -20.35
CA GLY A 29 8.90 7.38 -20.44
C GLY A 29 8.04 7.32 -19.17
N PHE A 30 8.52 6.67 -18.10
CA PHE A 30 7.81 6.61 -16.82
C PHE A 30 8.65 7.17 -15.67
N HIS A 31 7.94 7.81 -14.73
CA HIS A 31 8.47 8.33 -13.47
C HIS A 31 8.75 7.25 -12.41
N GLN A 32 8.57 5.98 -12.73
CA GLN A 32 8.81 4.92 -11.77
C GLN A 32 9.16 3.66 -12.52
N GLY A 33 10.33 3.13 -12.18
CA GLY A 33 10.84 1.86 -12.67
C GLY A 33 10.36 0.66 -11.86
N ILE A 34 11.03 -0.47 -12.08
CA ILE A 34 10.89 -1.69 -11.28
C ILE A 34 11.75 -1.52 -10.02
N ARG A 35 11.16 -1.74 -8.85
CA ARG A 35 11.83 -1.55 -7.55
C ARG A 35 12.10 -2.85 -6.82
N TYR A 36 12.89 -2.77 -5.75
CA TYR A 36 13.15 -3.92 -4.89
C TYR A 36 11.89 -4.36 -4.12
N ASP A 37 10.99 -3.43 -3.75
CA ASP A 37 9.72 -3.77 -3.11
C ASP A 37 8.83 -4.59 -4.04
N ASP A 38 8.74 -4.20 -5.32
CA ASP A 38 8.01 -4.94 -6.36
C ASP A 38 8.53 -6.38 -6.50
N LEU A 39 9.87 -6.56 -6.55
CA LEU A 39 10.51 -7.88 -6.63
C LEU A 39 10.28 -8.71 -5.36
N PHE A 40 10.34 -8.08 -4.19
CA PHE A 40 10.07 -8.76 -2.93
C PHE A 40 8.61 -9.25 -2.86
N LEU A 41 7.66 -8.40 -3.26
CA LEU A 41 6.24 -8.76 -3.31
C LEU A 41 5.97 -9.88 -4.32
N LEU A 42 6.57 -9.81 -5.51
CA LEU A 42 6.45 -10.85 -6.53
C LEU A 42 7.03 -12.18 -6.05
N SER A 43 8.22 -12.18 -5.47
CA SER A 43 8.84 -13.40 -4.92
C SER A 43 8.03 -13.99 -3.76
N GLY A 44 7.46 -13.15 -2.91
CA GLY A 44 6.52 -13.55 -1.86
C GLY A 44 5.26 -14.18 -2.42
N LEU A 45 4.68 -13.61 -3.47
CA LEU A 45 3.49 -14.16 -4.15
C LEU A 45 3.79 -15.53 -4.77
N ILE A 46 4.88 -15.65 -5.53
CA ILE A 46 5.33 -16.92 -6.13
C ILE A 46 5.52 -17.97 -5.03
N TYR A 47 6.16 -17.59 -3.92
CA TYR A 47 6.34 -18.49 -2.79
C TYR A 47 5.00 -19.00 -2.24
N ILE A 48 3.99 -18.14 -2.04
CA ILE A 48 2.66 -18.56 -1.56
C ILE A 48 1.97 -19.47 -2.60
N LEU A 49 2.05 -19.13 -3.90
CA LEU A 49 1.49 -19.93 -4.98
C LEU A 49 2.07 -21.35 -5.00
N LEU A 50 3.39 -21.48 -4.87
CA LEU A 50 4.09 -22.77 -4.81
C LEU A 50 3.67 -23.62 -3.60
N GLN A 51 3.28 -23.00 -2.49
CA GLN A 51 2.76 -23.72 -1.32
C GLN A 51 1.34 -24.26 -1.51
N ARG A 52 0.63 -23.90 -2.61
CA ARG A 52 -0.76 -24.29 -2.95
C ARG A 52 -1.79 -24.05 -1.84
N LYS A 53 -1.45 -23.23 -0.85
CA LYS A 53 -2.28 -22.92 0.33
C LYS A 53 -2.65 -21.44 0.33
N ILE A 54 -3.20 -20.94 -0.78
CA ILE A 54 -3.72 -19.56 -0.81
C ILE A 54 -5.09 -19.56 -0.11
N PHE A 55 -5.09 -19.11 1.14
CA PHE A 55 -6.28 -18.86 1.91
C PHE A 55 -6.62 -17.38 1.79
N LEU A 56 -7.35 -17.00 0.73
CA LEU A 56 -7.89 -15.65 0.54
C LEU A 56 -9.03 -15.29 1.51
N HIS A 57 -9.35 -16.15 2.48
CA HIS A 57 -10.34 -15.85 3.54
C HIS A 57 -9.99 -14.59 4.35
N VAL A 58 -8.75 -14.14 4.22
CA VAL A 58 -8.12 -13.04 4.95
C VAL A 58 -8.56 -11.68 4.45
N PHE A 59 -8.86 -11.55 3.16
CA PHE A 59 -9.37 -10.28 2.65
C PHE A 59 -10.83 -10.15 3.09
N PRO A 60 -11.18 -9.07 3.80
CA PRO A 60 -12.57 -8.88 4.17
C PRO A 60 -13.42 -8.82 2.90
N GLY A 61 -14.40 -9.73 2.83
CA GLY A 61 -15.30 -9.84 1.68
C GLY A 61 -14.91 -10.84 0.58
N ARG A 62 -13.81 -11.60 0.67
CA ARG A 62 -13.32 -12.69 -0.24
C ARG A 62 -13.75 -12.61 -1.72
N ASN A 63 -15.02 -12.84 -2.03
CA ASN A 63 -15.57 -12.72 -3.39
C ASN A 63 -15.51 -11.27 -3.90
N ILE A 64 -15.75 -10.29 -3.02
CA ILE A 64 -15.68 -8.85 -3.30
C ILE A 64 -14.27 -8.45 -3.73
N TYR A 65 -13.22 -9.12 -3.23
CA TYR A 65 -11.84 -8.86 -3.66
C TYR A 65 -11.69 -9.08 -5.17
N PHE A 66 -12.12 -10.24 -5.69
CA PHE A 66 -12.02 -10.55 -7.11
C PHE A 66 -12.91 -9.67 -7.97
N VAL A 67 -14.10 -9.33 -7.48
CA VAL A 67 -15.01 -8.40 -8.17
C VAL A 67 -14.39 -7.01 -8.24
N PHE A 68 -13.82 -6.50 -7.15
CA PHE A 68 -13.15 -5.19 -7.11
C PHE A 68 -12.00 -5.10 -8.11
N TYR A 69 -11.06 -6.06 -8.08
CA TYR A 69 -9.95 -6.07 -9.03
C TYR A 69 -10.43 -6.34 -10.46
N GLY A 70 -11.45 -7.18 -10.64
CA GLY A 70 -12.09 -7.41 -11.94
C GLY A 70 -12.65 -6.12 -12.54
N ILE A 71 -13.34 -5.30 -11.73
CA ILE A 71 -13.87 -4.00 -12.16
C ILE A 71 -12.74 -3.02 -12.50
N ILE A 72 -11.70 -2.92 -11.65
CA ILE A 72 -10.56 -2.03 -11.91
C ILE A 72 -9.83 -2.43 -13.20
N PHE A 73 -9.59 -3.73 -13.42
CA PHE A 73 -8.97 -4.21 -14.65
C PHE A 73 -9.87 -3.99 -15.87
N ALA A 74 -11.18 -4.26 -15.76
CA ALA A 74 -12.12 -3.99 -16.85
C ALA A 74 -12.12 -2.50 -17.21
N TYR A 75 -12.16 -1.62 -16.21
CA TYR A 75 -12.04 -0.17 -16.42
C TYR A 75 -10.72 0.21 -17.09
N GLY A 76 -9.61 -0.41 -16.68
CA GLY A 76 -8.30 -0.23 -17.31
C GLY A 76 -8.30 -0.64 -18.79
N ILE A 77 -8.95 -1.76 -19.12
CA ILE A 77 -9.09 -2.25 -20.51
C ILE A 77 -10.00 -1.33 -21.33
N PHE A 78 -11.14 -0.90 -20.80
CA PHE A 78 -12.04 0.02 -21.51
C PHE A 78 -11.40 1.39 -21.76
N SER A 79 -10.56 1.85 -20.82
CA SER A 79 -9.82 3.10 -20.95
C SER A 79 -8.61 3.01 -21.89
N PHE A 80 -8.32 1.82 -22.43
CA PHE A 80 -7.15 1.58 -23.29
C PHE A 80 -7.17 2.44 -24.56
N TYR A 81 -8.35 2.65 -25.13
CA TYR A 81 -8.50 3.41 -26.37
C TYR A 81 -8.07 4.88 -26.22
N GLU A 82 -8.36 5.50 -25.07
CA GLU A 82 -8.05 6.91 -24.82
C GLU A 82 -6.67 7.13 -24.19
N PHE A 83 -6.24 6.22 -23.30
CA PHE A 83 -5.05 6.43 -22.46
C PHE A 83 -3.95 5.37 -22.64
N GLY A 84 -4.12 4.46 -23.60
CA GLY A 84 -3.17 3.38 -23.90
C GLY A 84 -3.01 2.39 -22.73
N PHE A 85 -1.80 1.91 -22.50
CA PHE A 85 -1.51 0.90 -21.46
C PHE A 85 -1.51 1.45 -20.02
N ILE A 86 -1.49 2.78 -19.83
CA ILE A 86 -1.32 3.41 -18.50
C ILE A 86 -2.39 2.95 -17.49
N PRO A 87 -3.69 2.91 -17.82
CA PRO A 87 -4.73 2.47 -16.88
C PRO A 87 -4.57 1.01 -16.42
N ILE A 88 -4.09 0.13 -17.31
CA ILE A 88 -3.85 -1.29 -16.99
C ILE A 88 -2.66 -1.41 -16.02
N ILE A 89 -1.61 -0.61 -16.21
CA ILE A 89 -0.47 -0.56 -15.29
C ILE A 89 -0.92 -0.06 -13.91
N LEU A 90 -1.79 0.94 -13.85
CA LEU A 90 -2.37 1.42 -12.59
C LEU A 90 -3.21 0.33 -11.91
N ALA A 91 -4.03 -0.41 -12.66
CA ALA A 91 -4.79 -1.55 -12.14
C ALA A 91 -3.87 -2.63 -11.53
N ALA A 92 -2.77 -2.96 -12.23
CA ALA A 92 -1.77 -3.91 -11.75
C ALA A 92 -1.09 -3.45 -10.45
N ARG A 93 -0.83 -2.14 -10.29
CA ARG A 93 -0.29 -1.59 -9.04
C ARG A 93 -1.23 -1.73 -7.85
N TRP A 94 -2.52 -1.50 -8.04
CA TRP A 94 -3.49 -1.74 -6.97
C TRP A 94 -3.49 -3.21 -6.53
N LEU A 95 -3.39 -4.13 -7.49
CA LEU A 95 -3.24 -5.56 -7.19
C LEU A 95 -1.95 -5.83 -6.41
N GLU A 96 -0.85 -5.22 -6.81
CA GLU A 96 0.44 -5.33 -6.10
C GLU A 96 0.35 -4.88 -4.63
N TYR A 97 -0.25 -3.71 -4.37
CA TYR A 97 -0.46 -3.24 -2.99
C TYR A 97 -1.32 -4.21 -2.17
N SER A 98 -2.20 -4.97 -2.82
CA SER A 98 -2.98 -6.01 -2.15
C SER A 98 -2.19 -7.27 -1.84
N ILE A 99 -1.16 -7.61 -2.64
CA ILE A 99 -0.24 -8.71 -2.38
C ILE A 99 0.53 -8.44 -1.08
N PHE A 100 0.94 -7.19 -0.86
CA PHE A 100 1.55 -6.78 0.41
C PHE A 100 0.65 -7.17 1.60
N TYR A 101 -0.65 -6.90 1.50
CA TYR A 101 -1.61 -7.26 2.54
C TYR A 101 -1.76 -8.77 2.74
N ILE A 102 -1.79 -9.54 1.63
CA ILE A 102 -1.81 -11.01 1.68
C ILE A 102 -0.57 -11.52 2.43
N LEU A 103 0.63 -11.05 2.05
CA LEU A 103 1.89 -11.45 2.68
C LEU A 103 1.93 -11.12 4.18
N LEU A 104 1.34 -9.99 4.58
CA LEU A 104 1.26 -9.57 5.98
C LEU A 104 0.48 -10.56 6.85
N PHE A 105 -0.50 -11.26 6.28
CA PHE A 105 -1.19 -12.34 6.99
C PHE A 105 -0.40 -13.66 7.06
N TYR A 106 0.40 -13.96 6.03
CA TYR A 106 1.29 -15.13 6.03
C TYR A 106 2.54 -14.93 6.89
N SER A 107 2.77 -13.70 7.36
CA SER A 107 3.79 -13.36 8.34
C SER A 107 3.57 -14.08 9.68
N SER A 108 4.60 -14.10 10.54
CA SER A 108 4.48 -14.63 11.90
C SER A 108 3.85 -13.63 12.87
N LEU A 109 3.40 -12.47 12.39
CA LEU A 109 2.88 -11.41 13.24
C LEU A 109 1.47 -11.76 13.74
N ASN A 110 1.28 -11.74 15.06
CA ASN A 110 -0.07 -11.87 15.62
C ASN A 110 -0.94 -10.68 15.19
N LEU A 111 -2.25 -10.89 15.03
CA LEU A 111 -3.24 -9.85 14.71
C LEU A 111 -3.14 -8.61 15.61
N ARG A 112 -2.82 -8.79 16.90
CA ARG A 112 -2.58 -7.68 17.84
C ARG A 112 -1.36 -6.82 17.44
N HIS A 113 -0.27 -7.45 16.98
CA HIS A 113 0.92 -6.75 16.51
C HIS A 113 0.67 -6.05 15.18
N ILE A 114 -0.03 -6.72 14.25
CA ILE A 114 -0.46 -6.13 12.98
C ILE A 114 -1.31 -4.87 13.21
N ARG A 115 -2.34 -4.96 14.07
CA ARG A 115 -3.16 -3.80 14.43
C ARG A 115 -2.32 -2.65 14.99
N LYS A 116 -1.43 -2.95 15.94
CA LYS A 116 -0.55 -1.91 16.52
C LYS A 116 0.34 -1.28 15.46
N PHE A 117 0.94 -2.09 14.59
CA PHE A 117 1.76 -1.65 13.48
C PHE A 117 1.00 -0.70 12.55
N ILE A 118 -0.20 -1.08 12.11
CA ILE A 118 -1.04 -0.26 11.23
C ILE A 118 -1.37 1.09 11.89
N ILE A 119 -1.81 1.09 13.15
CA ILE A 119 -2.15 2.33 13.87
C ILE A 119 -0.92 3.23 14.01
N ILE A 120 0.23 2.68 14.40
CA ILE A 120 1.48 3.42 14.53
C ILE A 120 1.89 4.02 13.19
N TYR A 121 1.81 3.23 12.12
CA TYR A 121 2.16 3.67 10.78
C TYR A 121 1.30 4.86 10.31
N ILE A 122 -0.02 4.80 10.52
CA ILE A 122 -0.92 5.90 10.16
C ILE A 122 -0.59 7.17 10.97
N ILE A 123 -0.32 7.03 12.28
CA ILE A 123 0.03 8.17 13.13
C ILE A 123 1.33 8.82 12.68
N ILE A 124 2.39 8.03 12.45
CA ILE A 124 3.68 8.55 12.00
C ILE A 124 3.54 9.20 10.62
N ASN A 125 2.80 8.58 9.69
CA ASN A 125 2.53 9.20 8.39
C ASN A 125 1.72 10.49 8.51
N SER A 126 0.80 10.59 9.48
CA SER A 126 0.05 11.81 9.72
C SER A 126 0.98 12.97 10.04
N ILE A 127 1.96 12.73 10.93
CA ILE A 127 2.97 13.73 11.29
C ILE A 127 3.78 14.12 10.05
N ALA A 128 4.31 13.15 9.30
CA ALA A 128 5.10 13.41 8.10
C ALA A 128 4.31 14.20 7.03
N VAL A 129 3.07 13.82 6.78
CA VAL A 129 2.16 14.50 5.83
C VAL A 129 1.90 15.94 6.24
N ILE A 130 1.62 16.19 7.52
CA ILE A 130 1.37 17.55 8.04
C ILE A 130 2.63 18.41 7.89
N LEU A 131 3.81 17.88 8.26
CA LEU A 131 5.08 18.59 8.11
C LEU A 131 5.39 18.92 6.64
N GLN A 132 5.12 17.98 5.72
CA GLN A 132 5.27 18.20 4.28
C GLN A 132 4.27 19.22 3.74
N TYR A 133 3.03 19.19 4.21
CA TYR A 133 1.98 20.10 3.77
C TYR A 133 2.31 21.56 4.11
N PHE A 134 2.87 21.80 5.30
CA PHE A 134 3.34 23.13 5.72
C PHE A 134 4.71 23.51 5.15
N GLY A 135 5.35 22.65 4.34
CA GLY A 135 6.67 22.91 3.76
C GLY A 135 7.82 22.92 4.76
N ILE A 136 7.64 22.31 5.94
CA ILE A 136 8.68 22.23 6.98
C ILE A 136 9.73 21.16 6.61
N VAL A 137 9.29 20.06 6.02
CA VAL A 137 10.14 18.95 5.56
C VAL A 137 9.77 18.59 4.12
N GLY A 138 10.76 18.24 3.31
CA GLY A 138 10.53 17.71 1.97
C GLY A 138 9.94 16.29 1.97
N GLY A 139 9.68 15.77 0.77
CA GLY A 139 9.21 14.40 0.59
C GLY A 139 10.28 13.49 0.00
N ILE A 140 10.29 12.23 0.43
CA ILE A 140 11.12 11.18 -0.18
C ILE A 140 10.29 10.51 -1.27
N TYR A 141 10.60 10.83 -2.52
CA TYR A 141 9.96 10.23 -3.69
C TYR A 141 10.83 9.16 -4.31
N SER A 142 10.26 8.46 -5.28
CA SER A 142 10.96 7.47 -6.10
C SER A 142 12.22 7.96 -6.80
N HIS A 143 12.30 9.26 -7.09
CA HIS A 143 13.45 9.89 -7.73
C HIS A 143 14.37 10.61 -6.72
N GLY A 144 14.17 10.37 -5.43
CA GLY A 144 14.93 10.98 -4.35
C GLY A 144 14.15 12.03 -3.55
N TYR A 145 14.89 12.81 -2.76
CA TYR A 145 14.33 13.81 -1.87
C TYR A 145 13.96 15.09 -2.64
N ILE A 146 12.75 15.60 -2.39
CA ILE A 146 12.24 16.83 -2.98
C ILE A 146 11.93 17.81 -1.85
N GLU A 147 12.64 18.94 -1.81
CA GLU A 147 12.48 19.95 -0.76
C GLU A 147 11.08 20.58 -0.75
N LYS A 148 10.58 20.99 -1.93
CA LYS A 148 9.26 21.61 -2.08
C LYS A 148 8.30 20.64 -2.76
N VAL A 149 7.45 20.04 -1.97
CA VAL A 149 6.49 19.05 -2.40
C VAL A 149 5.20 19.70 -2.90
N SER A 150 4.81 19.43 -4.15
CA SER A 150 3.52 19.89 -4.71
C SER A 150 2.34 19.04 -4.23
N ARG A 151 2.61 17.76 -3.95
CA ARG A 151 1.68 16.81 -3.31
C ARG A 151 2.42 16.22 -2.13
N VAL A 152 1.71 15.86 -1.07
CA VAL A 152 2.32 15.21 0.10
C VAL A 152 2.30 13.71 -0.07
N ALA A 153 3.39 13.04 0.31
CA ALA A 153 3.57 11.60 0.20
C ALA A 153 3.77 10.91 1.56
N GLY A 154 3.91 11.67 2.64
CA GLY A 154 4.24 11.15 3.95
C GLY A 154 5.58 10.42 3.91
N LEU A 155 5.58 9.18 4.39
CA LEU A 155 6.74 8.28 4.34
C LEU A 155 6.73 7.33 3.14
N THR A 156 5.78 7.46 2.21
CA THR A 156 5.71 6.61 1.02
C THR A 156 6.48 7.20 -0.16
N GLY A 157 6.70 6.41 -1.21
CA GLY A 157 7.43 6.85 -2.40
C GLY A 157 6.64 7.81 -3.31
N GLY A 158 5.40 8.14 -2.95
CA GLY A 158 4.59 9.13 -3.66
C GLY A 158 3.15 9.25 -3.14
N SER A 159 2.48 10.35 -3.46
CA SER A 159 1.10 10.63 -3.01
C SER A 159 0.09 9.52 -3.36
N TRP A 160 0.22 8.88 -4.52
CA TRP A 160 -0.62 7.75 -4.94
C TRP A 160 -0.41 6.50 -4.08
N GLU A 161 0.81 6.26 -3.63
CA GLU A 161 1.13 5.13 -2.75
C GLU A 161 0.60 5.36 -1.34
N LEU A 162 0.77 6.58 -0.82
CA LEU A 162 0.20 7.00 0.46
C LEU A 162 -1.29 6.66 0.50
N SER A 163 -2.03 7.04 -0.54
CA SER A 163 -3.45 6.76 -0.62
C SER A 163 -3.78 5.27 -0.69
N GLY A 164 -3.10 4.50 -1.54
CA GLY A 164 -3.34 3.05 -1.64
C GLY A 164 -3.07 2.32 -0.32
N VAL A 165 -1.96 2.64 0.34
CA VAL A 165 -1.57 2.02 1.63
C VAL A 165 -2.56 2.40 2.73
N LEU A 166 -2.93 3.68 2.84
CA LEU A 166 -3.89 4.14 3.85
C LEU A 166 -5.26 3.50 3.65
N SER A 167 -5.78 3.42 2.43
CA SER A 167 -7.07 2.77 2.15
C SER A 167 -7.07 1.30 2.57
N LEU A 168 -6.03 0.53 2.20
CA LEU A 168 -5.90 -0.87 2.60
C LEU A 168 -5.81 -1.06 4.12
N PHE A 169 -5.03 -0.21 4.79
CA PHE A 169 -4.89 -0.24 6.24
C PHE A 169 -6.19 0.14 6.96
N THR A 170 -6.93 1.13 6.46
CA THR A 170 -8.23 1.52 7.01
C THR A 170 -9.26 0.41 6.85
N VAL A 171 -9.36 -0.24 5.68
CA VAL A 171 -10.22 -1.41 5.48
C VAL A 171 -9.90 -2.51 6.49
N SER A 172 -8.62 -2.76 6.72
CA SER A 172 -8.17 -3.77 7.70
C SER A 172 -8.63 -3.46 9.12
N LEU A 173 -8.57 -2.19 9.54
CA LEU A 173 -9.03 -1.73 10.84
C LEU A 173 -10.56 -1.77 10.97
N ILE A 174 -11.30 -1.48 9.90
CA ILE A 174 -12.77 -1.55 9.86
C ILE A 174 -13.24 -2.98 10.17
N TYR A 175 -12.59 -3.98 9.57
CA TYR A 175 -12.96 -5.39 9.75
C TYR A 175 -12.35 -6.04 11.00
N ASP A 176 -11.49 -5.35 11.76
CA ASP A 176 -10.95 -5.85 13.02
C ASP A 176 -12.03 -5.91 14.10
N LYS A 177 -12.43 -7.13 14.50
CA LYS A 177 -13.46 -7.37 15.53
C LYS A 177 -13.04 -6.92 16.94
N HIS A 178 -11.73 -6.80 17.20
CA HIS A 178 -11.21 -6.43 18.52
C HIS A 178 -10.97 -4.92 18.68
N LEU A 179 -11.11 -4.14 17.59
CA LEU A 179 -10.97 -2.69 17.64
C LEU A 179 -12.32 -2.04 17.98
N LYS A 180 -12.33 -1.15 18.97
CA LYS A 180 -13.54 -0.40 19.38
C LYS A 180 -14.06 0.47 18.22
N TYR A 181 -15.38 0.58 18.10
CA TYR A 181 -16.05 1.35 17.04
C TYR A 181 -15.56 2.80 16.94
N ASN A 182 -15.46 3.52 18.07
CA ASN A 182 -14.97 4.91 18.09
C ASN A 182 -13.55 5.03 17.52
N LYS A 183 -12.67 4.06 17.79
CA LYS A 183 -11.32 4.05 17.23
C LYS A 183 -11.34 3.83 15.71
N LYS A 184 -12.25 2.98 15.21
CA LYS A 184 -12.42 2.80 13.75
C LYS A 184 -12.80 4.12 13.07
N ILE A 185 -13.80 4.83 13.62
CA ILE A 185 -14.24 6.13 13.09
C ILE A 185 -13.09 7.13 13.08
N ILE A 186 -12.35 7.26 14.21
CA ILE A 186 -11.21 8.17 14.29
C ILE A 186 -10.18 7.84 13.20
N MET A 187 -9.84 6.57 13.01
CA MET A 187 -8.86 6.17 12.00
C MET A 187 -9.36 6.46 10.59
N ILE A 188 -10.64 6.23 10.29
CA ILE A 188 -11.25 6.59 9.00
C ILE A 188 -11.07 8.09 8.75
N ILE A 189 -11.51 8.94 9.69
CA ILE A 189 -11.41 10.40 9.57
C ILE A 189 -9.97 10.85 9.31
N ILE A 190 -9.01 10.34 10.10
CA ILE A 190 -7.59 10.64 9.91
C ILE A 190 -7.15 10.24 8.50
N THR A 191 -7.38 8.99 8.09
CA THR A 191 -6.93 8.52 6.77
C THR A 191 -7.58 9.27 5.61
N THR A 192 -8.87 9.58 5.69
CA THR A 192 -9.56 10.39 4.67
C THR A 192 -8.96 11.79 4.58
N PHE A 193 -8.64 12.41 5.72
CA PHE A 193 -7.96 13.70 5.75
C PHE A 193 -6.56 13.65 5.15
N LEU A 194 -5.76 12.62 5.43
CA LEU A 194 -4.43 12.46 4.82
C LEU A 194 -4.51 12.23 3.31
N ILE A 195 -5.46 11.41 2.85
CA ILE A 195 -5.72 11.18 1.43
C ILE A 195 -6.12 12.49 0.76
N TYR A 196 -6.95 13.31 1.41
CA TYR A 196 -7.31 14.64 0.91
C TYR A 196 -6.07 15.52 0.68
N LEU A 197 -5.21 15.62 1.69
CA LEU A 197 -4.00 16.44 1.63
C LEU A 197 -3.04 15.96 0.53
N SER A 198 -2.95 14.65 0.29
CA SER A 198 -2.13 14.08 -0.79
C SER A 198 -2.60 14.52 -2.20
N GLY A 199 -3.81 15.07 -2.30
CA GLY A 199 -4.44 15.46 -3.56
C GLY A 199 -4.85 14.25 -4.42
N THR A 200 -4.80 13.03 -3.89
CA THR A 200 -5.23 11.82 -4.62
C THR A 200 -6.69 11.55 -4.30
N ARG A 201 -7.58 11.89 -5.24
CA ARG A 201 -9.03 11.75 -5.05
C ARG A 201 -9.50 10.29 -5.17
N THR A 202 -8.72 9.44 -5.83
CA THR A 202 -9.04 8.01 -6.03
C THR A 202 -9.16 7.23 -4.74
N GLY A 203 -8.34 7.49 -3.72
CA GLY A 203 -8.46 6.78 -2.44
C GLY A 203 -9.62 7.23 -1.56
N MET A 204 -10.29 8.33 -1.91
CA MET A 204 -11.49 8.79 -1.20
C MET A 204 -12.75 8.08 -1.66
N VAL A 205 -12.75 7.61 -2.91
CA VAL A 205 -13.88 6.94 -3.57
C VAL A 205 -13.75 5.42 -3.48
N ALA A 206 -12.53 4.91 -3.27
CA ALA A 206 -12.23 3.48 -3.14
C ALA A 206 -12.58 2.89 -1.76
#